data_AF-A0A0D2D781-F1
#
_entry.id   AF-A0A0D2D781-F1
#
_cell.length_a   1.000
_cell.length_b   1.000
_cell.length_c   1.000
_cell.angle_alpha   90.00
_cell.angle_beta   90.00
_cell.angle_gamma   90.00
#
_symmetry.space_group_name_H-M   'P 1'
#
loop_
_entity.id
_entity.type
_entity.pdbx_description
1 polymer ?
#
loop_
_entity_poly.entity_id
_entity_poly.type
_entity_poly.pdbx_seq_one_letter_code
_entity_poly.pdbx_strand_id
1 'polypeptide(L)'
;MRVLSILSTAALASAFVIPDQATLESLSLENQEVEQPPEHPFWYKVHKAESFWEDLEGEFLKAAHCAKHKFEEVVESTEEAAIKYGEQFQNAFAGDAWLDSAEHDLDLLEHPPHHGPPHHRPGKPGKKPKKPDHPHHGPPNETVYQLISKSKYTTKLAAAIDEFPDLVELLNGTKANYTLFAPTDHAFEKIPKHAPKPPKEFLRKLLTYHISEEFYPAGRVLVSRTIPTALQAEYIGDVPQRISSQVSLRGLTLNFYARVVAIDIFGTNGVIHGLDSFLFPPPKVVDILSALPGEFSTLDLALEKTGLYPAFNDTSSHKGGTLFAPSNFAFKRLGPKINAFLFSRFGLKYLKALLLYHAADDITLYSDAIYKLGSESHPPHHKVPKGFIHVDLPTGLEDKSLSIDIARYGRLITMKINGFTRVSVLDGIAADGVMHVVPVVLIPPKTPGAPSVAEDNMDLEEFKARLAPFVEDEEPRHTSFFIAEDPEL
;
A
#
# COMPACT_ATOMS: atom_id res chain seq x y z
N MET A 1 -30.25 -27.26 13.57
CA MET A 1 -30.14 -27.26 15.05
C MET A 1 -28.69 -27.60 15.36
N ARG A 2 -27.81 -26.62 15.71
CA ARG A 2 -27.41 -26.23 17.09
C ARG A 2 -27.23 -27.46 18.00
N VAL A 3 -26.10 -27.72 18.66
CA VAL A 3 -25.44 -26.88 19.70
C VAL A 3 -23.95 -27.28 19.88
N LEU A 4 -23.14 -26.30 20.30
CA LEU A 4 -21.73 -26.29 20.72
C LEU A 4 -21.36 -27.14 21.95
N SER A 5 -20.06 -27.46 22.13
CA SER A 5 -19.18 -27.18 23.31
C SER A 5 -18.11 -28.29 23.49
N ILE A 6 -16.89 -28.13 24.04
CA ILE A 6 -15.99 -27.06 24.54
C ILE A 6 -14.63 -27.79 24.78
N LEU A 7 -13.52 -27.08 24.51
CA LEU A 7 -12.11 -27.19 24.99
C LEU A 7 -11.54 -28.49 25.65
N SER A 8 -10.30 -28.83 25.25
CA SER A 8 -9.23 -29.15 26.21
C SER A 8 -7.85 -28.64 25.72
N THR A 9 -7.22 -27.87 26.57
CA THR A 9 -5.86 -27.32 26.52
C THR A 9 -4.83 -28.26 27.16
N ALA A 10 -3.65 -28.43 26.56
CA ALA A 10 -2.36 -28.77 27.19
C ALA A 10 -1.24 -28.52 26.16
N ALA A 11 -0.42 -27.47 26.28
CA ALA A 11 0.83 -27.37 27.07
C ALA A 11 2.03 -28.09 26.41
N LEU A 12 2.85 -27.33 25.69
CA LEU A 12 4.28 -27.60 25.51
C LEU A 12 5.04 -26.30 25.78
N ALA A 13 5.80 -26.31 26.88
CA ALA A 13 6.74 -25.28 27.27
C ALA A 13 8.09 -25.53 26.59
N SER A 14 8.75 -24.45 26.14
CA SER A 14 10.19 -24.42 25.92
C SER A 14 10.73 -23.07 26.40
N ALA A 15 11.76 -23.16 27.23
CA ALA A 15 12.27 -22.16 28.16
C ALA A 15 12.82 -20.89 27.51
N PHE A 16 12.41 -19.73 28.05
CA PHE A 16 13.17 -18.48 28.00
C PHE A 16 13.78 -18.25 29.38
N VAL A 17 15.10 -18.09 29.43
CA VAL A 17 15.83 -17.71 30.66
C VAL A 17 15.73 -16.20 30.78
N ILE A 18 14.98 -15.72 31.76
CA ILE A 18 14.95 -14.31 32.17
C ILE A 18 15.99 -14.15 33.28
N PRO A 19 16.99 -13.26 33.16
CA PRO A 19 17.92 -12.97 34.26
C PRO A 19 17.20 -12.24 35.40
N ASP A 20 17.72 -12.37 36.61
CA ASP A 20 17.08 -11.84 37.81
C ASP A 20 17.15 -10.30 37.89
N GLN A 21 16.22 -9.73 38.65
CA GLN A 21 16.02 -8.29 38.77
C GLN A 21 17.25 -7.54 39.32
N ALA A 22 18.13 -8.24 40.04
CA ALA A 22 19.37 -7.69 40.58
C ALA A 22 20.42 -7.37 39.50
N THR A 23 20.37 -8.02 38.33
CA THR A 23 21.28 -7.73 37.20
C THR A 23 20.81 -6.56 36.32
N LEU A 24 19.52 -6.18 36.39
CA LEU A 24 18.96 -5.01 35.69
C LEU A 24 19.22 -3.69 36.42
N GLU A 25 19.31 -3.72 37.76
CA GLU A 25 19.53 -2.53 38.58
C GLU A 25 20.99 -2.04 38.57
N SER A 26 21.95 -2.86 38.12
CA SER A 26 23.37 -2.47 38.00
C SER A 26 23.75 -1.73 36.71
N LEU A 27 22.80 -1.49 35.80
CA LEU A 27 23.02 -0.80 34.52
C LEU A 27 22.46 0.63 34.46
N SER A 28 21.90 1.15 35.56
CA SER A 28 21.36 2.52 35.63
C SER A 28 22.17 3.42 36.56
N LEU A 29 23.20 4.07 36.00
CA LEU A 29 23.76 5.35 36.43
C LEU A 29 23.99 6.12 35.12
N GLU A 30 23.53 7.35 34.90
CA GLU A 30 23.73 8.52 35.75
C GLU A 30 22.68 9.61 35.40
N ASN A 31 22.00 10.16 36.42
CA ASN A 31 21.05 11.26 36.31
C ASN A 31 21.80 12.59 36.17
N GLN A 32 21.49 13.39 35.16
CA GLN A 32 21.87 14.80 35.11
C GLN A 32 20.59 15.66 35.11
N GLU A 33 20.43 16.41 36.19
CA GLU A 33 19.33 17.36 36.41
C GLU A 33 19.35 18.48 35.36
N VAL A 34 18.20 18.80 34.78
CA VAL A 34 18.00 20.03 34.00
C VAL A 34 16.81 20.79 34.59
N GLU A 35 17.08 22.00 35.06
CA GLU A 35 16.14 22.97 35.62
C GLU A 35 15.04 23.35 34.61
N GLN A 36 13.78 23.39 35.07
CA GLN A 36 12.65 23.97 34.33
C GLN A 36 12.62 25.51 34.51
N PRO A 37 12.36 26.31 33.45
CA PRO A 37 11.99 27.72 33.60
C PRO A 37 10.45 27.89 33.71
N PRO A 38 9.98 29.02 34.30
CA PRO A 38 8.68 29.10 34.94
C PRO A 38 7.51 29.38 33.98
N GLU A 39 6.33 28.93 34.42
CA GLU A 39 5.03 29.07 33.78
C GLU A 39 4.62 30.54 33.57
N HIS A 40 4.22 30.90 32.34
CA HIS A 40 3.34 32.06 32.11
C HIS A 40 2.26 31.79 31.03
N PRO A 41 1.02 32.30 31.22
CA PRO A 41 -0.17 31.74 30.61
C PRO A 41 -0.74 32.68 29.56
N PHE A 42 -0.56 32.35 28.28
CA PHE A 42 -1.40 32.82 27.17
C PHE A 42 -1.05 32.10 25.86
N TRP A 43 0.24 31.79 25.64
CA TRP A 43 0.75 31.12 24.44
C TRP A 43 0.43 29.61 24.35
N TYR A 44 0.07 28.98 25.47
CA TYR A 44 -0.12 27.52 25.53
C TYR A 44 -1.40 27.00 24.86
N LYS A 45 -2.38 27.86 24.51
CA LYS A 45 -3.63 27.41 23.87
C LYS A 45 -3.54 27.23 22.35
N VAL A 46 -2.62 27.93 21.68
CA VAL A 46 -2.41 27.78 20.24
C VAL A 46 -1.46 26.61 19.97
N HIS A 47 -0.37 26.51 20.75
CA HIS A 47 0.60 25.43 20.64
C HIS A 47 0.05 24.04 20.97
N LYS A 48 -0.98 23.91 21.81
CA LYS A 48 -1.57 22.58 22.14
C LYS A 48 -2.49 22.03 21.05
N ALA A 49 -3.04 22.88 20.17
CA ALA A 49 -3.85 22.44 19.05
C ALA A 49 -2.97 22.04 17.86
N GLU A 50 -1.91 22.82 17.59
CA GLU A 50 -0.89 22.47 16.59
C GLU A 50 -0.15 21.20 17.02
N SER A 51 0.35 21.13 18.26
CA SER A 51 1.03 19.93 18.74
C SER A 51 0.08 18.73 18.86
N PHE A 52 -1.19 18.87 19.26
CA PHE A 52 -2.09 17.70 19.27
C PHE A 52 -2.23 17.07 17.90
N TRP A 53 -2.24 17.85 16.81
CA TRP A 53 -2.44 17.36 15.45
C TRP A 53 -1.15 17.05 14.70
N GLU A 54 -0.02 17.65 15.05
CA GLU A 54 1.33 17.24 14.64
C GLU A 54 1.76 15.97 15.40
N ASP A 55 1.53 15.92 16.72
CA ASP A 55 1.64 14.72 17.54
C ASP A 55 0.59 13.69 17.12
N LEU A 56 -0.60 14.07 16.62
CA LEU A 56 -1.50 13.15 15.93
C LEU A 56 -0.97 12.82 14.54
N GLU A 57 -0.22 13.62 13.80
CA GLU A 57 0.33 13.15 12.53
C GLU A 57 1.28 11.97 12.77
N GLY A 58 2.01 11.99 13.90
CA GLY A 58 2.76 10.86 14.46
C GLY A 58 1.95 9.81 15.25
N GLU A 59 0.87 10.18 15.95
CA GLU A 59 0.02 9.30 16.79
C GLU A 59 -1.28 8.86 16.08
N PHE A 60 -1.58 9.34 14.90
CA PHE A 60 -2.65 8.86 14.02
C PHE A 60 -2.21 7.53 13.40
N LEU A 61 -0.91 7.20 13.44
CA LEU A 61 -0.37 5.83 13.39
C LEU A 61 -0.87 4.95 14.56
N LYS A 62 -1.28 5.53 15.69
CA LYS A 62 -1.98 4.84 16.79
C LYS A 62 -3.49 4.77 16.55
N ALA A 63 -4.12 5.74 15.88
CA ALA A 63 -5.49 5.62 15.34
C ALA A 63 -5.59 4.63 14.16
N ALA A 64 -4.44 4.36 13.52
CA ALA A 64 -4.25 3.25 12.60
C ALA A 64 -4.39 1.88 13.28
N HIS A 65 -4.76 1.76 14.56
CA HIS A 65 -5.11 0.48 15.17
C HIS A 65 -6.19 -0.30 14.38
N CYS A 66 -7.07 0.40 13.65
CA CYS A 66 -8.01 -0.23 12.72
C CYS A 66 -7.33 -0.66 11.41
N ALA A 67 -6.49 0.19 10.80
CA ALA A 67 -5.75 -0.14 9.59
C ALA A 67 -4.71 -1.24 9.82
N LYS A 68 -3.99 -1.18 10.94
CA LYS A 68 -3.03 -2.16 11.46
C LYS A 68 -3.64 -3.54 11.60
N HIS A 69 -4.67 -3.69 12.43
CA HIS A 69 -5.32 -5.00 12.59
C HIS A 69 -5.86 -5.51 11.25
N LYS A 70 -6.35 -4.63 10.36
CA LYS A 70 -6.91 -5.05 9.07
C LYS A 70 -5.83 -5.45 8.08
N PHE A 71 -4.72 -4.74 8.07
CA PHE A 71 -3.56 -5.07 7.26
C PHE A 71 -2.91 -6.36 7.76
N GLU A 72 -2.70 -6.51 9.07
CA GLU A 72 -2.26 -7.76 9.72
C GLU A 72 -3.19 -8.94 9.34
N GLU A 73 -4.51 -8.78 9.46
CA GLU A 73 -5.48 -9.82 9.04
C GLU A 73 -5.37 -10.18 7.54
N VAL A 74 -5.13 -9.18 6.68
CA VAL A 74 -4.91 -9.41 5.25
C VAL A 74 -3.60 -10.16 5.03
N VAL A 75 -2.49 -9.71 5.64
CA VAL A 75 -1.18 -10.35 5.51
C VAL A 75 -1.26 -11.79 5.99
N GLU A 76 -1.73 -12.04 7.21
CA GLU A 76 -1.88 -13.39 7.80
C GLU A 76 -2.72 -14.30 6.89
N SER A 77 -3.88 -13.83 6.42
CA SER A 77 -4.74 -14.61 5.52
C SER A 77 -4.10 -14.92 4.16
N THR A 78 -3.31 -13.98 3.63
CA THR A 78 -2.60 -14.16 2.36
C THR A 78 -1.38 -15.04 2.51
N GLU A 79 -0.69 -15.02 3.65
CA GLU A 79 0.43 -15.92 3.93
C GLU A 79 -0.06 -17.35 4.08
N GLU A 80 -1.10 -17.61 4.85
CA GLU A 80 -1.72 -18.93 4.95
C GLU A 80 -2.20 -19.44 3.59
N ALA A 81 -2.82 -18.58 2.78
CA ALA A 81 -3.26 -18.93 1.44
C ALA A 81 -2.07 -19.15 0.48
N ALA A 82 -1.03 -18.32 0.55
CA ALA A 82 0.18 -18.45 -0.27
C ALA A 82 0.95 -19.73 0.06
N ILE A 83 0.94 -20.19 1.33
CA ILE A 83 1.55 -21.44 1.76
C ILE A 83 0.69 -22.64 1.36
N LYS A 84 -0.62 -22.62 1.72
CA LYS A 84 -1.53 -23.76 1.53
C LYS A 84 -1.89 -24.01 0.07
N TYR A 85 -2.06 -22.93 -0.68
CA TYR A 85 -2.41 -22.97 -2.09
C TYR A 85 -1.21 -22.71 -2.99
N GLY A 86 -0.05 -22.29 -2.47
CA GLY A 86 1.16 -22.05 -3.27
C GLY A 86 1.52 -23.22 -4.17
N GLU A 87 1.51 -24.45 -3.64
CA GLU A 87 1.85 -25.67 -4.39
C GLU A 87 0.68 -26.24 -5.22
N GLN A 88 -0.57 -26.13 -4.75
CA GLN A 88 -1.75 -26.58 -5.51
C GLN A 88 -2.16 -25.61 -6.64
N PHE A 89 -1.98 -24.30 -6.46
CA PHE A 89 -2.12 -23.27 -7.50
C PHE A 89 -0.88 -23.14 -8.37
N GLN A 90 0.30 -23.60 -7.93
CA GLN A 90 1.44 -23.79 -8.84
C GLN A 90 1.01 -24.74 -9.96
N ASN A 91 0.34 -25.86 -9.68
CA ASN A 91 -0.09 -26.81 -10.72
C ASN A 91 -1.44 -26.46 -11.37
N ALA A 92 -2.41 -25.91 -10.63
CA ALA A 92 -3.73 -25.57 -11.20
C ALA A 92 -3.72 -24.34 -12.13
N PHE A 93 -2.68 -23.51 -12.07
CA PHE A 93 -2.49 -22.32 -12.92
C PHE A 93 -1.15 -22.28 -13.67
N ALA A 94 -0.28 -23.30 -13.54
CA ALA A 94 0.84 -23.53 -14.48
C ALA A 94 0.46 -24.43 -15.66
N GLY A 95 -0.83 -24.75 -15.83
CA GLY A 95 -1.31 -25.36 -17.05
C GLY A 95 -1.50 -24.28 -18.11
N ASP A 96 -0.74 -24.37 -19.20
CA ASP A 96 -0.89 -23.63 -20.46
C ASP A 96 -2.32 -23.65 -21.05
N ALA A 97 -3.26 -24.38 -20.42
CA ALA A 97 -4.66 -24.50 -20.80
C ALA A 97 -5.50 -23.22 -20.63
N TRP A 98 -5.18 -22.31 -19.70
CA TRP A 98 -5.86 -20.99 -19.64
C TRP A 98 -5.31 -20.03 -20.72
N LEU A 99 -4.02 -20.14 -21.05
CA LEU A 99 -3.35 -19.33 -22.06
C LEU A 99 -3.82 -19.68 -23.48
N ASP A 100 -4.12 -20.95 -23.76
CA ASP A 100 -4.62 -21.42 -25.07
C ASP A 100 -6.11 -21.06 -25.31
N SER A 101 -6.90 -20.95 -24.23
CA SER A 101 -8.29 -20.47 -24.31
C SER A 101 -8.42 -18.95 -24.53
N ALA A 102 -7.32 -18.21 -24.37
CA ALA A 102 -7.29 -16.75 -24.43
C ALA A 102 -7.42 -16.19 -25.86
N GLU A 103 -7.30 -17.03 -26.90
CA GLU A 103 -7.56 -16.59 -28.28
C GLU A 103 -9.05 -16.55 -28.64
N HIS A 104 -9.96 -17.15 -27.84
CA HIS A 104 -11.34 -17.40 -28.28
C HIS A 104 -12.48 -16.75 -27.47
N ASP A 105 -12.22 -16.07 -26.34
CA ASP A 105 -13.32 -15.64 -25.43
C ASP A 105 -13.38 -14.13 -25.10
N LEU A 106 -12.81 -13.25 -25.93
CA LEU A 106 -12.81 -11.79 -25.69
C LEU A 106 -13.68 -10.95 -26.64
N ASP A 107 -14.82 -11.47 -27.09
CA ASP A 107 -15.85 -10.68 -27.82
C ASP A 107 -17.14 -10.42 -27.03
N LEU A 108 -17.20 -10.74 -25.73
CA LEU A 108 -18.45 -10.59 -24.95
C LEU A 108 -18.68 -9.23 -24.28
N LEU A 109 -17.93 -8.18 -24.60
CA LEU A 109 -18.18 -6.83 -24.06
C LEU A 109 -18.06 -5.66 -25.06
N GLU A 110 -17.98 -5.92 -26.36
CA GLU A 110 -18.10 -4.85 -27.36
C GLU A 110 -19.15 -5.21 -28.43
N HIS A 111 -20.30 -4.52 -28.32
CA HIS A 111 -21.38 -4.33 -29.30
C HIS A 111 -22.62 -5.23 -29.17
N PRO A 112 -23.84 -4.64 -29.26
CA PRO A 112 -25.08 -5.41 -29.33
C PRO A 112 -25.19 -6.08 -30.71
N PRO A 113 -25.66 -7.34 -30.83
CA PRO A 113 -25.84 -7.96 -32.13
C PRO A 113 -26.99 -7.26 -32.88
N HIS A 114 -26.65 -6.43 -33.86
CA HIS A 114 -27.57 -6.01 -34.91
C HIS A 114 -27.66 -7.11 -35.97
N HIS A 115 -28.65 -8.00 -35.83
CA HIS A 115 -29.16 -8.77 -36.96
C HIS A 115 -30.66 -8.51 -37.10
N GLY A 116 -31.03 -7.90 -38.24
CA GLY A 116 -32.41 -7.80 -38.68
C GLY A 116 -33.03 -9.18 -38.91
N PRO A 117 -34.37 -9.28 -38.92
CA PRO A 117 -35.08 -10.54 -38.70
C PRO A 117 -35.16 -11.42 -39.97
N PRO A 118 -35.21 -12.76 -39.86
CA PRO A 118 -35.84 -13.59 -40.87
C PRO A 118 -37.36 -13.59 -40.65
N HIS A 119 -38.11 -13.33 -41.73
CA HIS A 119 -39.57 -13.33 -41.79
C HIS A 119 -40.18 -14.67 -41.36
N HIS A 120 -41.11 -14.69 -40.39
CA HIS A 120 -42.20 -15.67 -40.29
C HIS A 120 -43.44 -15.14 -39.53
N ARG A 121 -44.60 -15.74 -39.85
CA ARG A 121 -46.02 -15.33 -39.71
C ARG A 121 -46.61 -15.21 -38.28
N PRO A 122 -47.86 -14.67 -38.12
CA PRO A 122 -48.37 -14.17 -36.84
C PRO A 122 -49.10 -15.23 -36.00
N GLY A 123 -48.88 -15.23 -34.68
CA GLY A 123 -49.59 -16.03 -33.68
C GLY A 123 -49.80 -15.25 -32.36
N LYS A 124 -51.03 -15.37 -31.81
CA LYS A 124 -51.71 -14.69 -30.68
C LYS A 124 -50.89 -14.22 -29.44
N PRO A 125 -51.40 -13.22 -28.67
CA PRO A 125 -50.67 -12.59 -27.57
C PRO A 125 -50.78 -13.37 -26.24
N GLY A 126 -49.67 -13.93 -25.78
CA GLY A 126 -49.47 -14.37 -24.40
C GLY A 126 -48.74 -13.31 -23.58
N LYS A 127 -49.25 -12.99 -22.39
CA LYS A 127 -48.68 -12.00 -21.45
C LYS A 127 -47.21 -12.34 -21.13
N LYS A 128 -46.29 -11.43 -21.47
CA LYS A 128 -44.91 -11.48 -20.96
C LYS A 128 -44.91 -11.14 -19.46
N PRO A 129 -44.09 -11.81 -18.63
CA PRO A 129 -43.90 -11.42 -17.24
C PRO A 129 -43.26 -10.03 -17.19
N LYS A 130 -43.80 -9.15 -16.34
CA LYS A 130 -43.21 -7.83 -16.08
C LYS A 130 -41.80 -8.03 -15.51
N LYS A 131 -40.78 -7.47 -16.17
CA LYS A 131 -39.48 -7.22 -15.52
C LYS A 131 -39.72 -6.32 -14.31
N PRO A 132 -39.02 -6.52 -13.19
CA PRO A 132 -39.14 -5.60 -12.05
C PRO A 132 -38.75 -4.19 -12.51
N ASP A 133 -39.63 -3.22 -12.24
CA ASP A 133 -39.41 -1.81 -12.52
C ASP A 133 -38.20 -1.34 -11.69
N HIS A 134 -37.05 -1.15 -12.35
CA HIS A 134 -35.98 -0.33 -11.78
C HIS A 134 -36.47 1.12 -11.80
N PRO A 135 -36.36 1.88 -10.69
CA PRO A 135 -36.71 3.30 -10.70
C PRO A 135 -35.85 4.00 -11.74
N HIS A 136 -36.49 4.51 -12.80
CA HIS A 136 -35.85 5.39 -13.77
C HIS A 136 -35.57 6.72 -13.07
N HIS A 137 -34.40 6.85 -12.46
CA HIS A 137 -33.88 8.16 -12.10
C HIS A 137 -33.56 8.88 -13.41
N GLY A 138 -34.15 10.08 -13.59
CA GLY A 138 -33.77 10.97 -14.68
C GLY A 138 -32.28 11.32 -14.62
N PRO A 139 -31.72 11.99 -15.65
CA PRO A 139 -30.33 12.42 -15.61
C PRO A 139 -30.09 13.28 -14.36
N PRO A 140 -28.90 13.17 -13.73
CA PRO A 140 -28.58 13.98 -12.56
C PRO A 140 -28.63 15.46 -12.93
N ASN A 141 -29.19 16.28 -12.03
CA ASN A 141 -29.37 17.72 -12.24
C ASN A 141 -28.49 18.59 -11.32
N GLU A 142 -27.72 17.95 -10.43
CA GLU A 142 -26.96 18.62 -9.38
C GLU A 142 -25.48 18.22 -9.47
N THR A 143 -24.58 19.15 -9.16
CA THR A 143 -23.13 18.87 -9.07
C THR A 143 -22.81 17.99 -7.87
N VAL A 144 -21.61 17.40 -7.85
CA VAL A 144 -21.09 16.64 -6.71
C VAL A 144 -21.19 17.44 -5.40
N TYR A 145 -20.78 18.71 -5.42
CA TYR A 145 -20.89 19.58 -4.24
C TYR A 145 -22.36 19.87 -3.84
N GLN A 146 -23.25 20.11 -4.79
CA GLN A 146 -24.67 20.33 -4.51
C GLN A 146 -25.34 19.09 -3.90
N LEU A 147 -24.95 17.90 -4.34
CA LEU A 147 -25.44 16.63 -3.80
C LEU A 147 -25.01 16.44 -2.34
N ILE A 148 -23.74 16.69 -2.00
CA ILE A 148 -23.27 16.52 -0.62
C ILE A 148 -23.83 17.59 0.33
N SER A 149 -24.06 18.82 -0.15
CA SER A 149 -24.62 19.90 0.67
C SER A 149 -26.11 19.73 0.95
N LYS A 150 -26.87 19.11 0.05
CA LYS A 150 -28.29 18.76 0.25
C LYS A 150 -28.50 17.45 1.01
N SER A 151 -27.49 16.61 1.08
CA SER A 151 -27.58 15.29 1.70
C SER A 151 -27.57 15.37 3.22
N LYS A 152 -28.52 14.68 3.86
CA LYS A 152 -28.62 14.54 5.32
C LYS A 152 -27.54 13.64 5.95
N TYR A 153 -26.69 13.01 5.12
CA TYR A 153 -25.67 12.05 5.56
C TYR A 153 -24.24 12.58 5.40
N THR A 154 -24.07 13.77 4.83
CA THR A 154 -22.77 14.39 4.52
C THR A 154 -22.73 15.84 5.01
N THR A 155 -23.53 16.17 6.02
CA THR A 155 -23.68 17.55 6.50
C THR A 155 -22.38 18.10 7.08
N LYS A 156 -21.62 17.26 7.81
CA LYS A 156 -20.32 17.63 8.39
C LYS A 156 -19.23 17.73 7.33
N LEU A 157 -19.29 16.87 6.31
CA LEU A 157 -18.39 16.92 5.17
C LEU A 157 -18.58 18.20 4.36
N ALA A 158 -19.84 18.55 4.04
CA ALA A 158 -20.15 19.79 3.32
C ALA A 158 -19.65 21.01 4.10
N ALA A 159 -19.92 21.07 5.41
CA ALA A 159 -19.43 22.15 6.27
C ALA A 159 -17.89 22.24 6.31
N ALA A 160 -17.19 21.10 6.27
CA ALA A 160 -15.72 21.09 6.22
C ALA A 160 -15.17 21.57 4.87
N ILE A 161 -15.82 21.20 3.76
CA ILE A 161 -15.45 21.66 2.40
C ILE A 161 -15.74 23.16 2.24
N ASP A 162 -16.80 23.68 2.86
CA ASP A 162 -17.16 25.11 2.83
C ASP A 162 -16.09 26.02 3.42
N GLU A 163 -15.17 25.49 4.23
CA GLU A 163 -14.02 26.23 4.74
C GLU A 163 -12.95 26.50 3.66
N PHE A 164 -13.01 25.82 2.52
CA PHE A 164 -12.02 25.85 1.44
C PHE A 164 -12.69 26.20 0.09
N PRO A 165 -12.75 27.50 -0.27
CA PRO A 165 -13.43 27.95 -1.49
C PRO A 165 -12.91 27.29 -2.77
N ASP A 166 -11.62 26.97 -2.83
CA ASP A 166 -10.98 26.26 -3.94
C ASP A 166 -11.52 24.83 -4.11
N LEU A 167 -11.80 24.11 -3.02
CA LEU A 167 -12.41 22.78 -3.08
C LEU A 167 -13.89 22.84 -3.48
N VAL A 168 -14.61 23.87 -3.03
CA VAL A 168 -15.99 24.13 -3.47
C VAL A 168 -16.03 24.41 -4.97
N GLU A 169 -15.11 25.23 -5.47
CA GLU A 169 -14.97 25.51 -6.90
C GLU A 169 -14.60 24.27 -7.69
N LEU A 170 -13.67 23.45 -7.20
CA LEU A 170 -13.27 22.18 -7.82
C LEU A 170 -14.46 21.23 -7.98
N LEU A 171 -15.23 21.00 -6.90
CA LEU A 171 -16.35 20.06 -6.88
C LEU A 171 -17.62 20.57 -7.59
N ASN A 172 -17.71 21.88 -7.86
CA ASN A 172 -18.72 22.45 -8.75
C ASN A 172 -18.25 22.57 -10.20
N GLY A 173 -16.94 22.45 -10.44
CA GLY A 173 -16.34 22.61 -11.75
C GLY A 173 -16.82 21.57 -12.75
N THR A 174 -16.70 21.90 -14.03
CA THR A 174 -16.99 21.00 -15.16
C THR A 174 -15.74 20.64 -15.94
N LYS A 175 -14.55 20.98 -15.42
CA LYS A 175 -13.26 20.75 -16.07
C LYS A 175 -12.97 19.26 -16.25
N ALA A 176 -13.40 18.45 -15.30
CA ALA A 176 -13.26 17.00 -15.31
C ALA A 176 -14.52 16.34 -14.73
N ASN A 177 -14.62 15.02 -14.90
CA ASN A 177 -15.63 14.22 -14.21
C ASN A 177 -15.01 13.69 -12.91
N TYR A 178 -15.42 14.25 -11.78
CA TYR A 178 -14.82 13.95 -10.48
C TYR A 178 -15.36 12.66 -9.87
N THR A 179 -14.57 12.06 -8.98
CA THR A 179 -15.06 11.07 -8.01
C THR A 179 -14.79 11.58 -6.61
N LEU A 180 -15.84 11.69 -5.80
CA LEU A 180 -15.71 12.03 -4.39
C LEU A 180 -15.96 10.79 -3.53
N PHE A 181 -14.94 10.39 -2.77
CA PHE A 181 -15.08 9.39 -1.72
C PHE A 181 -15.53 10.11 -0.45
N ALA A 182 -16.85 10.28 -0.27
CA ALA A 182 -17.41 11.13 0.78
C ALA A 182 -17.51 10.42 2.14
N PRO A 183 -16.73 10.80 3.17
CA PRO A 183 -16.96 10.30 4.52
C PRO A 183 -18.35 10.74 5.02
N THR A 184 -19.13 9.76 5.47
CA THR A 184 -20.48 9.99 6.03
C THR A 184 -20.40 10.68 7.39
N ASP A 185 -21.50 11.28 7.84
CA ASP A 185 -21.58 11.92 9.16
C ASP A 185 -21.28 10.95 10.32
N HIS A 186 -21.47 9.64 10.11
CA HIS A 186 -21.06 8.56 11.01
C HIS A 186 -19.53 8.38 11.07
N ALA A 187 -18.81 8.62 9.97
CA ALA A 187 -17.34 8.64 9.98
C ALA A 187 -16.81 9.75 10.90
N PHE A 188 -17.44 10.94 10.88
CA PHE A 188 -17.11 12.05 11.78
C PHE A 188 -17.44 11.73 13.24
N GLU A 189 -18.44 10.88 13.53
CA GLU A 189 -18.79 10.48 14.90
C GLU A 189 -17.76 9.57 15.55
N LYS A 190 -16.89 8.93 14.75
CA LYS A 190 -15.75 8.15 15.26
C LYS A 190 -14.64 9.05 15.83
N ILE A 191 -14.65 10.35 15.52
CA ILE A 191 -13.67 11.30 16.07
C ILE A 191 -14.02 11.55 17.55
N PRO A 192 -13.07 11.40 18.48
CA PRO A 192 -13.30 11.68 19.89
C PRO A 192 -13.84 13.11 20.10
N LYS A 193 -14.90 13.26 20.91
CA LYS A 193 -15.57 14.56 21.14
C LYS A 193 -14.66 15.67 21.71
N HIS A 194 -13.54 15.27 22.31
CA HIS A 194 -12.55 16.18 22.90
C HIS A 194 -11.35 16.46 21.99
N ALA A 195 -11.33 15.91 20.77
CA ALA A 195 -10.29 16.21 19.81
C ALA A 195 -10.37 17.72 19.45
N PRO A 196 -9.26 18.49 19.56
CA PRO A 196 -9.22 19.87 19.07
C PRO A 196 -9.49 19.90 17.56
N LYS A 197 -9.76 21.06 16.97
CA LYS A 197 -9.96 21.13 15.51
C LYS A 197 -8.62 20.94 14.77
N PRO A 198 -8.55 20.14 13.68
CA PRO A 198 -7.30 19.97 12.92
C PRO A 198 -6.79 21.28 12.32
N PRO A 199 -5.46 21.43 12.15
CA PRO A 199 -4.88 22.52 11.37
C PRO A 199 -5.53 22.59 10.00
N LYS A 200 -5.76 23.81 9.50
CA LYS A 200 -6.41 24.02 8.20
C LYS A 200 -5.65 23.37 7.06
N GLU A 201 -4.33 23.41 7.10
CA GLU A 201 -3.45 22.78 6.10
C GLU A 201 -3.65 21.27 6.05
N PHE A 202 -3.67 20.61 7.21
CA PHE A 202 -3.95 19.17 7.32
C PHE A 202 -5.35 18.83 6.83
N LEU A 203 -6.37 19.59 7.28
CA LEU A 203 -7.75 19.35 6.84
C LEU A 203 -7.91 19.53 5.33
N ARG A 204 -7.22 20.51 4.73
CA ARG A 204 -7.19 20.67 3.26
C ARG A 204 -6.59 19.44 2.59
N LYS A 205 -5.38 19.02 2.99
CA LYS A 205 -4.71 17.82 2.46
C LYS A 205 -5.62 16.58 2.58
N LEU A 206 -6.25 16.40 3.74
CA LEU A 206 -7.20 15.32 4.01
C LEU A 206 -8.39 15.35 3.03
N LEU A 207 -9.07 16.48 2.88
CA LEU A 207 -10.23 16.61 2.00
C LEU A 207 -9.85 16.43 0.53
N THR A 208 -8.73 16.99 0.09
CA THR A 208 -8.21 16.83 -1.28
C THR A 208 -7.91 15.37 -1.60
N TYR A 209 -7.42 14.59 -0.64
CA TYR A 209 -7.14 13.16 -0.81
C TYR A 209 -8.41 12.30 -1.02
N HIS A 210 -9.59 12.79 -0.64
CA HIS A 210 -10.86 12.10 -0.90
C HIS A 210 -11.41 12.37 -2.31
N ILE A 211 -10.79 13.27 -3.07
CA ILE A 211 -11.24 13.67 -4.40
C ILE A 211 -10.33 13.01 -5.43
N SER A 212 -10.91 12.43 -6.48
CA SER A 212 -10.21 12.06 -7.70
C SER A 212 -10.71 12.95 -8.83
N GLU A 213 -9.79 13.46 -9.64
CA GLU A 213 -10.13 14.25 -10.85
C GLU A 213 -10.57 13.38 -12.03
N GLU A 214 -10.77 12.09 -11.78
CA GLU A 214 -11.19 11.11 -12.77
C GLU A 214 -12.52 10.44 -12.37
N PHE A 215 -13.24 9.95 -13.38
CA PHE A 215 -14.54 9.31 -13.18
C PHE A 215 -14.39 7.82 -12.86
N TYR A 216 -14.70 7.44 -11.63
CA TYR A 216 -14.64 6.08 -11.11
C TYR A 216 -16.04 5.66 -10.63
N PRO A 217 -16.94 5.19 -11.52
CA PRO A 217 -18.15 4.50 -11.08
C PRO A 217 -17.78 3.19 -10.37
N ALA A 218 -18.69 2.59 -9.62
CA ALA A 218 -18.43 1.44 -8.76
C ALA A 218 -17.80 0.27 -9.53
N GLY A 219 -18.22 0.03 -10.77
CA GLY A 219 -17.62 -0.97 -11.64
C GLY A 219 -16.14 -0.72 -11.92
N ARG A 220 -15.73 0.55 -12.12
CA ARG A 220 -14.32 0.93 -12.30
C ARG A 220 -13.55 0.84 -10.98
N VAL A 221 -14.11 1.33 -9.87
CA VAL A 221 -13.49 1.22 -8.53
C VAL A 221 -13.22 -0.24 -8.17
N LEU A 222 -14.12 -1.14 -8.55
CA LEU A 222 -14.02 -2.57 -8.27
C LEU A 222 -12.86 -3.25 -9.02
N VAL A 223 -12.58 -2.84 -10.27
CA VAL A 223 -11.53 -3.44 -11.10
C VAL A 223 -10.18 -2.72 -10.96
N SER A 224 -10.19 -1.44 -10.61
CA SER A 224 -9.00 -0.66 -10.32
C SER A 224 -8.38 -1.08 -9.00
N ARG A 225 -7.05 -1.15 -8.96
CA ARG A 225 -6.34 -1.54 -7.75
C ARG A 225 -5.81 -0.34 -7.01
N THR A 226 -5.41 0.69 -7.74
CA THR A 226 -5.13 2.01 -7.19
C THR A 226 -5.89 3.09 -7.95
N ILE A 227 -6.18 4.20 -7.29
CA ILE A 227 -6.95 5.33 -7.84
C ILE A 227 -6.17 6.62 -7.55
N PRO A 228 -5.86 7.47 -8.56
CA PRO A 228 -5.22 8.75 -8.34
C PRO A 228 -6.17 9.72 -7.64
N THR A 229 -5.65 10.50 -6.69
CA THR A 229 -6.40 11.56 -6.02
C THR A 229 -5.98 12.94 -6.55
N ALA A 230 -6.69 13.99 -6.17
CA ALA A 230 -6.33 15.37 -6.46
C ALA A 230 -5.16 15.87 -5.58
N LEU A 231 -4.77 15.10 -4.55
CA LEU A 231 -3.63 15.44 -3.70
C LEU A 231 -2.35 15.03 -4.42
N GLN A 232 -1.39 15.96 -4.55
CA GLN A 232 -0.08 15.66 -5.12
C GLN A 232 0.79 14.90 -4.11
N ALA A 233 1.58 13.95 -4.59
CA ALA A 233 2.50 13.16 -3.78
C ALA A 233 3.79 13.94 -3.49
N GLU A 234 3.95 14.42 -2.26
CA GLU A 234 5.05 15.31 -1.85
C GLU A 234 6.45 14.73 -2.14
N TYR A 235 6.62 13.41 -1.99
CA TYR A 235 7.92 12.74 -2.06
C TYR A 235 8.12 11.87 -3.31
N ILE A 236 7.12 11.73 -4.18
CA ILE A 236 7.22 10.89 -5.39
C ILE A 236 7.48 11.75 -6.64
N GLY A 237 7.10 13.03 -6.61
CA GLY A 237 7.23 13.98 -7.72
C GLY A 237 5.92 14.66 -8.07
N ASP A 238 5.81 15.22 -9.27
CA ASP A 238 4.59 15.88 -9.76
C ASP A 238 3.56 14.85 -10.25
N VAL A 239 3.15 13.96 -9.33
CA VAL A 239 2.20 12.87 -9.58
C VAL A 239 1.17 12.80 -8.46
N PRO A 240 -0.06 12.33 -8.75
CA PRO A 240 -1.09 12.23 -7.73
C PRO A 240 -0.75 11.16 -6.69
N GLN A 241 -0.95 11.50 -5.41
CA GLN A 241 -1.02 10.52 -4.34
C GLN A 241 -2.21 9.59 -4.62
N ARG A 242 -1.97 8.28 -4.49
CA ARG A 242 -2.96 7.26 -4.85
C ARG A 242 -3.65 6.70 -3.61
N ILE A 243 -4.84 6.17 -3.79
CA ILE A 243 -5.51 5.30 -2.80
C ILE A 243 -5.51 3.88 -3.34
N SER A 244 -5.47 2.89 -2.45
CA SER A 244 -5.61 1.48 -2.80
C SER A 244 -7.07 1.04 -2.69
N SER A 245 -7.51 0.17 -3.59
CA SER A 245 -8.85 -0.43 -3.62
C SER A 245 -8.72 -1.93 -3.45
N GLN A 246 -9.36 -2.46 -2.40
CA GLN A 246 -9.46 -3.89 -2.17
C GLN A 246 -10.93 -4.28 -1.98
N VAL A 247 -11.28 -5.53 -2.21
CA VAL A 247 -12.51 -6.06 -1.59
C VAL A 247 -12.18 -7.29 -0.80
N SER A 248 -12.72 -7.29 0.40
CA SER A 248 -12.65 -8.34 1.38
C SER A 248 -14.04 -8.92 1.58
N LEU A 249 -14.17 -9.86 2.52
CA LEU A 249 -15.47 -10.36 2.98
C LEU A 249 -16.39 -9.25 3.52
N ARG A 250 -15.84 -8.07 3.86
CA ARG A 250 -16.57 -6.91 4.36
C ARG A 250 -17.06 -5.97 3.23
N GLY A 251 -16.82 -6.35 1.97
CA GLY A 251 -17.11 -5.53 0.80
C GLY A 251 -15.88 -4.76 0.32
N LEU A 252 -16.14 -3.73 -0.49
CA LEU A 252 -15.15 -2.83 -1.06
C LEU A 252 -14.57 -1.90 0.02
N THR A 253 -13.26 -1.91 0.16
CA THR A 253 -12.48 -1.09 1.10
C THR A 253 -11.42 -0.30 0.35
N LEU A 254 -11.23 0.94 0.78
CA LEU A 254 -10.17 1.81 0.32
C LEU A 254 -9.11 1.91 1.42
N ASN A 255 -7.82 1.89 1.04
CA ASN A 255 -6.68 1.89 1.95
C ASN A 255 -6.76 0.84 3.06
N PHE A 256 -7.30 -0.35 2.77
CA PHE A 256 -7.44 -1.48 3.70
C PHE A 256 -8.44 -1.31 4.85
N TYR A 257 -8.92 -0.09 5.14
CA TYR A 257 -9.78 0.15 6.31
C TYR A 257 -11.07 0.94 6.02
N ALA A 258 -11.11 1.81 5.00
CA ALA A 258 -12.26 2.67 4.75
C ALA A 258 -13.28 1.94 3.87
N ARG A 259 -14.38 1.47 4.44
CA ARG A 259 -15.37 0.70 3.69
C ARG A 259 -16.30 1.63 2.93
N VAL A 260 -16.56 1.27 1.68
CA VAL A 260 -17.55 1.92 0.84
C VAL A 260 -18.94 1.43 1.23
N VAL A 261 -19.77 2.33 1.75
CA VAL A 261 -21.12 2.04 2.28
C VAL A 261 -22.26 2.54 1.39
N ALA A 262 -21.96 3.46 0.48
CA ALA A 262 -22.87 3.90 -0.58
C ALA A 262 -22.07 4.02 -1.88
N ILE A 263 -22.65 3.60 -3.00
CA ILE A 263 -21.99 3.59 -4.31
C ILE A 263 -22.84 4.31 -5.34
N ASP A 264 -22.18 4.82 -6.38
CA ASP A 264 -22.82 5.28 -7.62
C ASP A 264 -23.89 6.37 -7.40
N ILE A 265 -23.61 7.34 -6.53
CA ILE A 265 -24.44 8.55 -6.41
C ILE A 265 -23.98 9.54 -7.49
N PHE A 266 -24.65 9.53 -8.63
CA PHE A 266 -24.26 10.33 -9.79
C PHE A 266 -24.68 11.80 -9.65
N GLY A 267 -23.73 12.70 -9.93
CA GLY A 267 -23.95 14.13 -10.17
C GLY A 267 -23.75 14.48 -11.64
N THR A 268 -23.97 15.75 -11.99
CA THR A 268 -23.79 16.27 -13.35
C THR A 268 -22.33 16.28 -13.79
N ASN A 269 -21.40 16.40 -12.84
CA ASN A 269 -19.96 16.54 -13.06
C ASN A 269 -19.14 15.42 -12.38
N GLY A 270 -19.76 14.31 -11.98
CA GLY A 270 -19.03 13.25 -11.28
C GLY A 270 -19.88 12.21 -10.58
N VAL A 271 -19.25 11.44 -9.69
CA VAL A 271 -19.88 10.38 -8.88
C VAL A 271 -19.40 10.45 -7.43
N ILE A 272 -20.28 10.14 -6.50
CA ILE A 272 -19.98 10.08 -5.07
C ILE A 272 -20.07 8.62 -4.60
N HIS A 273 -19.07 8.20 -3.83
CA HIS A 273 -19.10 6.95 -3.05
C HIS A 273 -19.00 7.30 -1.58
N GLY A 274 -19.99 6.89 -0.79
CA GLY A 274 -20.02 7.15 0.66
C GLY A 274 -19.09 6.20 1.41
N LEU A 275 -18.29 6.74 2.34
CA LEU A 275 -17.37 6.00 3.20
C LEU A 275 -17.80 6.00 4.66
N ASP A 276 -17.50 4.92 5.37
CA ASP A 276 -17.71 4.87 6.83
C ASP A 276 -16.54 5.41 7.66
N SER A 277 -15.43 5.79 7.01
CA SER A 277 -14.19 6.25 7.62
C SER A 277 -13.50 7.25 6.69
N PHE A 278 -12.66 8.14 7.23
CA PHE A 278 -11.85 9.06 6.42
C PHE A 278 -10.66 8.36 5.79
N LEU A 279 -10.30 8.73 4.57
CA LEU A 279 -9.03 8.43 3.95
C LEU A 279 -7.97 9.42 4.44
N PHE A 280 -6.93 8.90 5.07
CA PHE A 280 -5.77 9.69 5.49
C PHE A 280 -4.66 9.58 4.46
N PRO A 281 -4.00 10.71 4.10
CA PRO A 281 -2.74 10.66 3.37
C PRO A 281 -1.81 9.64 4.03
N PRO A 282 -1.15 8.78 3.24
CA PRO A 282 -0.33 7.73 3.79
C PRO A 282 0.90 8.33 4.49
N PRO A 283 1.46 7.65 5.51
CA PRO A 283 2.75 7.99 6.08
C PRO A 283 3.89 7.45 5.19
N LYS A 284 5.16 7.75 5.54
CA LYS A 284 6.32 7.20 4.84
C LYS A 284 6.46 5.70 5.06
N VAL A 285 7.17 5.02 4.18
CA VAL A 285 7.30 3.55 4.22
C VAL A 285 7.89 3.07 5.56
N VAL A 286 8.92 3.75 6.09
CA VAL A 286 9.57 3.40 7.37
C VAL A 286 8.62 3.55 8.57
N ASP A 287 7.72 4.53 8.53
CA ASP A 287 6.71 4.73 9.56
C ASP A 287 5.65 3.62 9.51
N ILE A 288 5.30 3.14 8.31
CA ILE A 288 4.40 1.98 8.14
C ILE A 288 5.03 0.73 8.77
N LEU A 289 6.32 0.48 8.51
CA LEU A 289 7.03 -0.67 9.09
C LEU A 289 7.02 -0.61 10.61
N SER A 290 7.36 0.56 11.17
CA SER A 290 7.37 0.81 12.63
C SER A 290 5.98 0.65 13.27
N ALA A 291 4.92 1.05 12.57
CA ALA A 291 3.55 0.95 13.06
C ALA A 291 3.02 -0.50 13.07
N LEU A 292 3.61 -1.39 12.27
CA LEU A 292 3.17 -2.78 12.05
C LEU A 292 4.22 -3.82 12.49
N PRO A 293 4.67 -3.82 13.78
CA PRO A 293 5.70 -4.73 14.25
C PRO A 293 5.28 -6.21 14.23
N GLY A 294 3.97 -6.50 14.22
CA GLY A 294 3.43 -7.85 14.06
C GLY A 294 3.85 -8.48 12.73
N GLU A 295 3.98 -7.66 11.68
CA GLU A 295 4.39 -8.09 10.35
C GLU A 295 5.84 -7.76 10.01
N PHE A 296 6.38 -6.64 10.50
CA PHE A 296 7.65 -6.11 10.00
C PHE A 296 8.73 -5.85 11.05
N SER A 297 8.57 -6.29 12.31
CA SER A 297 9.59 -6.05 13.35
C SER A 297 10.99 -6.59 13.00
N THR A 298 11.09 -7.69 12.25
CA THR A 298 12.39 -8.22 11.81
C THR A 298 13.02 -7.35 10.71
N LEU A 299 12.22 -6.83 9.79
CA LEU A 299 12.67 -5.92 8.74
C LEU A 299 13.09 -4.57 9.33
N ASP A 300 12.29 -4.04 10.25
CA ASP A 300 12.57 -2.78 10.95
C ASP A 300 13.89 -2.86 11.73
N LEU A 301 14.08 -3.94 12.50
CA LEU A 301 15.35 -4.24 13.17
C LEU A 301 16.52 -4.37 12.17
N ALA A 302 16.28 -4.97 11.00
CA ALA A 302 17.30 -5.12 9.99
C ALA A 302 17.76 -3.76 9.44
N LEU A 303 16.83 -2.86 9.13
CA LEU A 303 17.13 -1.49 8.67
C LEU A 303 17.93 -0.70 9.71
N GLU A 304 17.59 -0.84 11.00
CA GLU A 304 18.32 -0.24 12.11
C GLU A 304 19.76 -0.79 12.19
N LYS A 305 19.93 -2.11 12.19
CA LYS A 305 21.24 -2.76 12.36
C LYS A 305 22.18 -2.58 11.17
N THR A 306 21.66 -2.40 9.96
CA THR A 306 22.48 -2.14 8.77
C THR A 306 22.77 -0.66 8.54
N GLY A 307 22.17 0.23 9.34
CA GLY A 307 22.26 1.68 9.16
C GLY A 307 21.58 2.17 7.88
N LEU A 308 20.60 1.42 7.35
CA LEU A 308 19.86 1.82 6.14
C LEU A 308 18.66 2.70 6.46
N TYR A 309 18.24 2.78 7.73
CA TYR A 309 17.10 3.62 8.13
C TYR A 309 17.17 5.06 7.59
N PRO A 310 18.31 5.79 7.68
CA PRO A 310 18.40 7.14 7.11
C PRO A 310 18.18 7.18 5.60
N ALA A 311 18.65 6.18 4.85
CA ALA A 311 18.51 6.13 3.39
C ALA A 311 17.04 5.99 2.97
N PHE A 312 16.26 5.15 3.68
CA PHE A 312 14.82 5.00 3.42
C PHE A 312 13.98 6.17 3.93
N ASN A 313 14.43 6.88 4.97
CA ASN A 313 13.68 8.00 5.54
C ASN A 313 13.97 9.35 4.84
N ASP A 314 15.17 9.48 4.27
CA ASP A 314 15.63 10.70 3.61
C ASP A 314 15.04 10.86 2.21
N THR A 315 13.85 11.47 2.16
CA THR A 315 13.13 11.81 0.93
C THR A 315 13.73 13.01 0.18
N SER A 316 14.90 13.53 0.60
CA SER A 316 15.61 14.59 -0.12
C SER A 316 16.58 14.03 -1.18
N SER A 317 17.03 12.79 -0.99
CA SER A 317 18.01 12.12 -1.86
C SER A 317 17.39 11.25 -2.96
N HIS A 318 16.10 10.92 -2.85
CA HIS A 318 15.34 10.14 -3.83
C HIS A 318 13.93 10.71 -4.02
N LYS A 319 13.29 10.40 -5.16
CA LYS A 319 11.89 10.76 -5.44
C LYS A 319 11.06 9.52 -5.71
N GLY A 320 10.39 9.05 -4.67
CA GLY A 320 9.63 7.82 -4.72
C GLY A 320 10.51 6.59 -4.56
N GLY A 321 9.86 5.46 -4.28
CA GLY A 321 10.52 4.18 -4.17
C GLY A 321 9.54 3.01 -4.21
N THR A 322 10.08 1.83 -4.43
CA THR A 322 9.36 0.57 -4.33
C THR A 322 10.08 -0.33 -3.34
N LEU A 323 9.42 -0.67 -2.23
CA LEU A 323 9.93 -1.62 -1.25
C LEU A 323 9.18 -2.94 -1.36
N PHE A 324 9.90 -4.03 -1.63
CA PHE A 324 9.38 -5.38 -1.43
C PHE A 324 9.65 -5.80 0.01
N ALA A 325 8.71 -5.54 0.92
CA ALA A 325 8.90 -5.76 2.35
C ALA A 325 8.73 -7.25 2.72
N PRO A 326 9.80 -7.96 3.13
CA PRO A 326 9.66 -9.28 3.71
C PRO A 326 8.98 -9.21 5.08
N SER A 327 7.97 -10.04 5.30
CA SER A 327 7.32 -10.17 6.61
C SER A 327 8.21 -10.91 7.63
N ASN A 328 7.81 -10.86 8.89
CA ASN A 328 8.40 -11.67 9.96
C ASN A 328 8.36 -13.16 9.63
N PHE A 329 7.29 -13.60 8.96
CA PHE A 329 7.18 -14.97 8.48
C PHE A 329 8.20 -15.27 7.37
N ALA A 330 8.42 -14.35 6.43
CA ALA A 330 9.43 -14.48 5.40
C ALA A 330 10.84 -14.67 6.00
N PHE A 331 11.21 -13.89 7.02
CA PHE A 331 12.46 -14.09 7.75
C PHE A 331 12.49 -15.43 8.48
N LYS A 332 11.40 -15.82 9.16
CA LYS A 332 11.31 -17.12 9.84
C LYS A 332 11.58 -18.29 8.89
N ARG A 333 11.12 -18.21 7.63
CA ARG A 333 11.36 -19.23 6.60
C ARG A 333 12.82 -19.38 6.17
N LEU A 334 13.65 -18.34 6.28
CA LEU A 334 15.10 -18.47 6.07
C LEU A 334 15.76 -19.47 7.03
N GLY A 335 15.11 -19.74 8.16
CA GLY A 335 15.60 -20.65 9.17
C GLY A 335 16.57 -19.99 10.17
N PRO A 336 16.71 -20.60 11.35
CA PRO A 336 17.39 -19.97 12.49
C PRO A 336 18.89 -19.75 12.25
N LYS A 337 19.55 -20.61 11.47
CA LYS A 337 20.99 -20.48 11.18
C LYS A 337 21.31 -19.25 10.32
N ILE A 338 20.54 -19.04 9.25
CA ILE A 338 20.73 -17.89 8.36
C ILE A 338 20.36 -16.60 9.10
N ASN A 339 19.25 -16.58 9.83
CA ASN A 339 18.88 -15.41 10.63
C ASN A 339 19.94 -15.06 11.69
N ALA A 340 20.42 -16.05 12.45
CA ALA A 340 21.49 -15.82 13.43
C ALA A 340 22.77 -15.28 12.77
N PHE A 341 23.11 -15.75 11.57
CA PHE A 341 24.21 -15.22 10.79
C PHE A 341 23.96 -13.77 10.36
N LEU A 342 22.83 -13.46 9.70
CA LEU A 342 22.48 -12.14 9.19
C LEU A 342 22.54 -11.04 10.25
N PHE A 343 22.05 -11.34 11.46
CA PHE A 343 22.06 -10.42 12.61
C PHE A 343 23.34 -10.51 13.47
N SER A 344 24.33 -11.32 13.06
CA SER A 344 25.66 -11.32 13.68
C SER A 344 26.54 -10.21 13.12
N ARG A 345 27.59 -9.83 13.87
CA ARG A 345 28.59 -8.84 13.42
C ARG A 345 29.17 -9.14 12.03
N PHE A 346 29.31 -10.41 11.67
CA PHE A 346 29.87 -10.82 10.37
C PHE A 346 28.84 -10.83 9.24
N GLY A 347 27.55 -10.98 9.57
CA GLY A 347 26.46 -11.05 8.60
C GLY A 347 25.80 -9.72 8.28
N LEU A 348 26.03 -8.65 9.07
CA LEU A 348 25.39 -7.34 8.81
C LEU A 348 25.65 -6.81 7.40
N LYS A 349 26.83 -7.04 6.84
CA LYS A 349 27.14 -6.68 5.45
C LYS A 349 26.32 -7.48 4.42
N TYR A 350 26.03 -8.74 4.71
CA TYR A 350 25.12 -9.57 3.92
C TYR A 350 23.67 -9.11 4.07
N LEU A 351 23.26 -8.77 5.29
CA LEU A 351 21.93 -8.22 5.57
C LEU A 351 21.72 -6.90 4.83
N LYS A 352 22.73 -6.01 4.80
CA LYS A 352 22.68 -4.75 4.06
C LYS A 352 22.48 -4.99 2.57
N ALA A 353 23.29 -5.84 1.95
CA ALA A 353 23.16 -6.19 0.52
C ALA A 353 21.79 -6.81 0.21
N LEU A 354 21.28 -7.65 1.11
CA LEU A 354 19.97 -8.27 1.01
C LEU A 354 18.85 -7.22 1.04
N LEU A 355 18.88 -6.27 1.98
CA LEU A 355 17.88 -5.21 2.08
C LEU A 355 17.89 -4.29 0.86
N LEU A 356 19.09 -3.95 0.36
CA LEU A 356 19.24 -3.16 -0.88
C LEU A 356 18.63 -3.87 -2.10
N TYR A 357 18.68 -5.21 -2.15
CA TYR A 357 18.02 -5.99 -3.20
C TYR A 357 16.49 -6.00 -3.12
N HIS A 358 15.91 -5.65 -1.96
CA HIS A 358 14.45 -5.56 -1.79
C HIS A 358 13.88 -4.19 -2.13
N ALA A 359 14.72 -3.18 -2.40
CA ALA A 359 14.29 -1.82 -2.63
C ALA A 359 14.76 -1.30 -3.99
N ALA A 360 13.93 -0.45 -4.59
CA ALA A 360 14.24 0.31 -5.78
C ALA A 360 13.96 1.78 -5.53
N ASP A 361 14.95 2.62 -5.79
CA ASP A 361 14.87 4.07 -5.61
C ASP A 361 14.40 4.73 -6.92
N ASP A 362 13.77 5.90 -6.81
CA ASP A 362 13.33 6.76 -7.94
C ASP A 362 12.29 6.13 -8.89
N ILE A 363 11.76 4.96 -8.53
CA ILE A 363 10.74 4.24 -9.28
C ILE A 363 9.67 3.75 -8.30
N THR A 364 8.44 4.25 -8.48
CA THR A 364 7.26 3.79 -7.75
C THR A 364 6.42 2.89 -8.65
N LEU A 365 6.49 1.57 -8.40
CA LEU A 365 5.81 0.53 -9.17
C LEU A 365 4.55 0.06 -8.46
N TYR A 366 3.41 0.64 -8.80
CA TYR A 366 2.11 0.07 -8.44
C TYR A 366 1.76 -1.11 -9.35
N SER A 367 0.83 -1.95 -8.93
CA SER A 367 0.34 -3.06 -9.73
C SER A 367 -0.41 -2.64 -11.00
N ASP A 368 -0.84 -1.37 -11.08
CA ASP A 368 -1.54 -0.81 -12.24
C ASP A 368 -1.01 0.56 -12.71
N ALA A 369 0.12 1.03 -12.18
CA ALA A 369 0.77 2.29 -12.58
C ALA A 369 2.28 2.25 -12.27
N ILE A 370 3.09 2.97 -13.06
CA ILE A 370 4.53 3.09 -12.83
C ILE A 370 4.90 4.58 -12.91
N TYR A 371 5.54 5.11 -11.88
CA TYR A 371 6.12 6.45 -11.88
C TYR A 371 7.64 6.34 -11.85
N LYS A 372 8.33 7.04 -12.75
CA LYS A 372 9.79 7.07 -12.87
C LYS A 372 10.28 8.51 -12.83
N LEU A 373 11.34 8.76 -12.07
CA LEU A 373 12.00 10.06 -12.06
C LEU A 373 12.42 10.49 -13.47
N GLY A 374 12.11 11.74 -13.83
CA GLY A 374 12.55 12.36 -15.10
C GLY A 374 11.82 11.87 -16.35
N SER A 375 10.91 10.90 -16.25
CA SER A 375 9.95 10.68 -17.33
C SER A 375 8.89 11.79 -17.26
N GLU A 376 8.62 12.48 -18.37
CA GLU A 376 7.38 13.24 -18.55
C GLU A 376 6.22 12.24 -18.63
N SER A 377 6.01 11.47 -17.57
CA SER A 377 4.91 10.52 -17.49
C SER A 377 3.64 11.34 -17.40
N HIS A 378 3.08 11.63 -18.56
CA HIS A 378 1.64 11.76 -18.71
C HIS A 378 1.04 10.65 -17.86
N PRO A 379 0.09 10.95 -16.96
CA PRO A 379 -0.48 9.95 -16.05
C PRO A 379 -0.80 8.72 -16.88
N PRO A 380 -0.34 7.51 -16.48
CA PRO A 380 -0.50 6.32 -17.30
C PRO A 380 -1.97 6.27 -17.69
N HIS A 381 -2.19 6.33 -19.00
CA HIS A 381 -3.45 6.63 -19.65
C HIS A 381 -4.64 6.06 -18.88
N HIS A 382 -5.75 6.81 -18.87
CA HIS A 382 -7.12 6.55 -18.35
C HIS A 382 -7.70 5.12 -18.43
N LYS A 383 -6.96 4.13 -18.95
CA LYS A 383 -7.28 2.71 -19.03
C LYS A 383 -6.29 1.90 -18.17
N VAL A 384 -6.84 1.36 -17.09
CA VAL A 384 -6.46 0.11 -16.43
C VAL A 384 -5.62 -0.80 -17.36
N PRO A 385 -4.29 -0.98 -17.13
CA PRO A 385 -3.44 -1.76 -18.02
C PRO A 385 -3.97 -3.18 -18.16
N LYS A 386 -4.27 -3.62 -19.39
CA LYS A 386 -4.78 -4.98 -19.66
C LYS A 386 -3.61 -5.88 -20.06
N GLY A 387 -3.60 -7.13 -19.59
CA GLY A 387 -2.67 -8.16 -20.03
C GLY A 387 -1.47 -8.36 -19.11
N PHE A 388 -0.33 -8.69 -19.72
CA PHE A 388 0.92 -9.03 -19.06
C PHE A 388 1.92 -7.89 -19.23
N ILE A 389 2.56 -7.49 -18.13
CA ILE A 389 3.58 -6.44 -18.12
C ILE A 389 4.82 -7.03 -17.46
N HIS A 390 5.95 -6.88 -18.14
CA HIS A 390 7.26 -7.19 -17.59
C HIS A 390 7.99 -5.88 -17.26
N VAL A 391 8.56 -5.79 -16.06
CA VAL A 391 9.34 -4.63 -15.62
C VAL A 391 10.64 -5.13 -15.00
N ASP A 392 11.76 -4.77 -15.61
CA ASP A 392 13.06 -4.88 -14.95
C ASP A 392 13.25 -3.67 -14.05
N LEU A 393 13.13 -3.90 -12.74
CA LEU A 393 13.21 -2.86 -11.72
C LEU A 393 14.63 -2.84 -11.13
N PRO A 394 15.44 -1.79 -11.37
CA PRO A 394 16.76 -1.67 -10.74
C PRO A 394 16.62 -1.61 -9.22
N THR A 395 17.50 -2.30 -8.51
CA THR A 395 17.51 -2.30 -7.03
C THR A 395 18.59 -1.39 -6.48
N GLY A 396 18.57 -1.13 -5.18
CA GLY A 396 19.67 -0.48 -4.47
C GLY A 396 20.95 -1.31 -4.43
N LEU A 397 20.91 -2.56 -4.89
CA LEU A 397 22.08 -3.41 -5.08
C LEU A 397 22.64 -3.19 -6.50
N GLU A 398 23.90 -2.76 -6.58
CA GLU A 398 24.56 -2.39 -7.85
C GLU A 398 24.48 -3.52 -8.90
N ASP A 399 24.16 -3.13 -10.14
CA ASP A 399 23.98 -4.02 -11.29
C ASP A 399 23.01 -5.20 -11.06
N LYS A 400 22.03 -5.02 -10.17
CA LYS A 400 20.99 -6.00 -9.91
C LYS A 400 19.62 -5.39 -10.06
N SER A 401 18.80 -6.03 -10.88
CA SER A 401 17.39 -5.74 -11.04
C SER A 401 16.53 -6.90 -10.53
N LEU A 402 15.30 -6.56 -10.13
CA LEU A 402 14.22 -7.50 -9.93
C LEU A 402 13.41 -7.58 -11.23
N SER A 403 13.20 -8.79 -11.70
CA SER A 403 12.38 -9.04 -12.88
C SER A 403 10.92 -9.20 -12.43
N ILE A 404 10.07 -8.21 -12.71
CA ILE A 404 8.70 -8.15 -12.20
C ILE A 404 7.71 -8.48 -13.31
N ASP A 405 6.94 -9.55 -13.13
CA ASP A 405 5.86 -9.95 -14.02
C ASP A 405 4.51 -9.62 -13.39
N ILE A 406 3.76 -8.71 -14.00
CA ILE A 406 2.42 -8.33 -13.58
C ILE A 406 1.43 -8.87 -14.61
N ALA A 407 0.58 -9.80 -14.20
CA ALA A 407 -0.53 -10.28 -15.00
C ALA A 407 -1.85 -9.76 -14.45
N ARG A 408 -2.70 -9.22 -15.31
CA ARG A 408 -4.03 -8.72 -14.97
C ARG A 408 -5.12 -9.38 -15.80
N TYR A 409 -6.12 -9.93 -15.11
CA TYR A 409 -7.38 -10.37 -15.69
C TYR A 409 -8.56 -9.79 -14.91
N GLY A 410 -9.16 -8.73 -15.46
CA GLY A 410 -10.20 -7.96 -14.77
C GLY A 410 -9.69 -7.39 -13.45
N ARG A 411 -10.24 -7.90 -12.33
CA ARG A 411 -9.83 -7.53 -10.97
C ARG A 411 -8.67 -8.37 -10.43
N LEU A 412 -8.43 -9.56 -10.98
CA LEU A 412 -7.37 -10.42 -10.53
C LEU A 412 -6.04 -9.86 -11.05
N ILE A 413 -5.17 -9.46 -10.13
CA ILE A 413 -3.82 -9.02 -10.42
C ILE A 413 -2.87 -9.95 -9.68
N THR A 414 -1.86 -10.44 -10.39
CA THR A 414 -0.77 -11.20 -9.80
C THR A 414 0.54 -10.51 -10.17
N MET A 415 1.37 -10.21 -9.17
CA MET A 415 2.74 -9.77 -9.37
C MET A 415 3.67 -10.90 -8.94
N LYS A 416 4.58 -11.29 -9.84
CA LYS A 416 5.66 -12.23 -9.57
C LYS A 416 6.99 -11.52 -9.69
N ILE A 417 7.91 -11.88 -8.81
CA ILE A 417 9.27 -11.37 -8.75
C ILE A 417 10.20 -12.53 -9.14
N ASN A 418 11.09 -12.25 -10.08
CA ASN A 418 12.05 -13.18 -10.68
C ASN A 418 11.38 -14.47 -11.17
N GLY A 419 10.14 -14.42 -11.64
CA GLY A 419 9.36 -15.56 -12.15
C GLY A 419 8.75 -16.49 -11.09
N PHE A 420 9.21 -16.46 -9.83
CA PHE A 420 8.82 -17.46 -8.81
C PHE A 420 8.12 -16.86 -7.59
N THR A 421 8.57 -15.71 -7.09
CA THR A 421 8.05 -15.15 -5.84
C THR A 421 6.79 -14.34 -6.10
N ARG A 422 5.63 -14.85 -5.71
CA ARG A 422 4.39 -14.08 -5.73
C ARG A 422 4.36 -13.07 -4.57
N VAL A 423 3.99 -11.84 -4.88
CA VAL A 423 3.70 -10.82 -3.85
C VAL A 423 2.41 -11.20 -3.12
N SER A 424 2.45 -11.21 -1.78
CA SER A 424 1.30 -11.54 -0.92
C SER A 424 0.31 -10.39 -0.84
N VAL A 425 0.80 -9.17 -0.57
CA VAL A 425 -0.01 -7.96 -0.48
C VAL A 425 0.52 -6.91 -1.43
N LEU A 426 -0.30 -6.58 -2.43
CA LEU A 426 -0.02 -5.56 -3.43
C LEU A 426 -0.47 -4.19 -2.95
N ASP A 427 0.34 -3.18 -3.30
CA ASP A 427 0.00 -1.76 -3.23
C ASP A 427 -0.27 -1.23 -1.81
N GLY A 428 0.65 -1.50 -0.90
CA GLY A 428 0.76 -0.74 0.35
C GLY A 428 1.19 0.69 0.03
N ILE A 429 0.25 1.63 -0.01
CA ILE A 429 0.55 3.00 -0.42
C ILE A 429 1.31 3.73 0.69
N ALA A 430 2.42 4.37 0.34
CA ALA A 430 3.21 5.23 1.21
C ALA A 430 3.30 6.66 0.64
N ALA A 431 3.69 7.63 1.47
CA ALA A 431 3.90 9.03 1.03
C ALA A 431 5.07 9.17 0.05
N ASP A 432 6.07 8.32 0.25
CA ASP A 432 7.37 8.25 -0.44
C ASP A 432 7.46 7.07 -1.40
N GLY A 433 6.33 6.41 -1.71
CA GLY A 433 6.32 5.34 -2.70
C GLY A 433 5.26 4.28 -2.48
N VAL A 434 5.67 3.03 -2.69
CA VAL A 434 4.80 1.86 -2.55
C VAL A 434 5.55 0.69 -1.91
N MET A 435 4.85 -0.02 -1.04
CA MET A 435 5.31 -1.22 -0.38
C MET A 435 4.51 -2.43 -0.86
N HIS A 436 5.20 -3.49 -1.28
CA HIS A 436 4.64 -4.79 -1.63
C HIS A 436 5.12 -5.83 -0.64
N VAL A 437 4.22 -6.56 0.01
CA VAL A 437 4.60 -7.56 1.01
C VAL A 437 4.96 -8.87 0.32
N VAL A 438 6.15 -9.40 0.62
CA VAL A 438 6.62 -10.67 0.07
C VAL A 438 6.67 -11.75 1.17
N PRO A 439 6.20 -12.99 0.89
CA PRO A 439 6.14 -14.07 1.87
C PRO A 439 7.48 -14.81 2.05
N VAL A 440 8.49 -14.43 1.27
CA VAL A 440 9.84 -14.98 1.28
C VAL A 440 10.82 -13.84 1.10
N VAL A 441 11.97 -13.95 1.74
CA VAL A 441 13.09 -13.02 1.53
C VAL A 441 13.65 -13.25 0.13
N LEU A 442 13.74 -12.18 -0.65
CA LEU A 442 14.31 -12.18 -2.00
C LEU A 442 15.84 -12.34 -1.92
N ILE A 443 16.37 -13.37 -2.56
CA ILE A 443 17.81 -13.62 -2.62
C ILE A 443 18.23 -13.50 -4.09
N PRO A 444 19.30 -12.75 -4.42
CA PRO A 444 19.80 -12.69 -5.78
C PRO A 444 20.03 -14.10 -6.36
N PRO A 445 19.58 -14.38 -7.60
CA PRO A 445 19.74 -15.69 -8.21
C PRO A 445 21.22 -15.97 -8.54
N LYS A 446 21.65 -17.25 -8.47
CA LYS A 446 23.03 -17.67 -8.81
C LYS A 446 23.39 -17.42 -10.27
N THR A 447 22.41 -17.56 -11.17
CA THR A 447 22.54 -17.27 -12.60
C THR A 447 21.32 -16.45 -13.04
N PRO A 448 21.47 -15.55 -14.04
CA PRO A 448 20.32 -14.85 -14.60
C PRO A 448 19.21 -15.84 -15.01
N GLY A 449 17.98 -15.63 -14.53
CA GLY A 449 16.82 -16.50 -14.81
C GLY A 449 16.69 -17.77 -13.95
N ALA A 450 17.61 -18.04 -13.02
CA ALA A 450 17.45 -19.15 -12.06
C ALA A 450 16.54 -18.78 -10.87
N PRO A 451 16.01 -19.77 -10.13
CA PRO A 451 15.18 -19.52 -8.96
C PRO A 451 15.86 -18.63 -7.91
N SER A 452 15.22 -17.52 -7.58
CA SER A 452 15.68 -16.53 -6.59
C SER A 452 15.14 -16.80 -5.17
N VAL A 453 14.52 -17.97 -4.95
CA VAL A 453 13.82 -18.28 -3.71
C VAL A 453 14.80 -18.89 -2.70
N ALA A 454 14.67 -18.50 -1.44
CA ALA A 454 15.15 -19.31 -0.33
C ALA A 454 14.41 -20.66 -0.39
N GLU A 455 15.01 -21.68 -0.99
CA GLU A 455 14.50 -23.04 -0.84
C GLU A 455 14.37 -23.33 0.66
N ASP A 456 13.30 -24.01 1.08
CA ASP A 456 12.99 -24.24 2.51
C ASP A 456 14.09 -24.99 3.28
N ASN A 457 15.22 -25.33 2.63
CA ASN A 457 16.42 -25.96 3.18
C ASN A 457 17.75 -25.35 2.66
N MET A 458 17.78 -24.09 2.23
CA MET A 458 19.04 -23.44 1.80
C MET A 458 20.10 -23.50 2.91
N ASP A 459 21.28 -24.05 2.59
CA ASP A 459 22.38 -24.09 3.55
C ASP A 459 23.04 -22.72 3.72
N LEU A 460 23.62 -22.47 4.90
CA LEU A 460 24.25 -21.19 5.22
C LEU A 460 25.43 -20.88 4.29
N GLU A 461 26.22 -21.88 3.90
CA GLU A 461 27.36 -21.65 3.01
C GLU A 461 26.90 -21.35 1.59
N GLU A 462 25.83 -21.98 1.13
CA GLU A 462 25.19 -21.61 -0.13
C GLU A 462 24.65 -20.18 -0.10
N PHE A 463 23.97 -19.79 0.99
CA PHE A 463 23.43 -18.45 1.17
C PHE A 463 24.54 -17.39 1.10
N LYS A 464 25.65 -17.61 1.81
CA LYS A 464 26.82 -16.74 1.76
C LYS A 464 27.40 -16.65 0.35
N ALA A 465 27.56 -17.78 -0.33
CA ALA A 465 28.13 -17.81 -1.68
C ALA A 465 27.31 -17.00 -2.69
N ARG A 466 25.97 -16.93 -2.55
CA ARG A 466 25.12 -16.10 -3.42
C ARG A 466 25.32 -14.60 -3.22
N LEU A 467 25.61 -14.20 -1.98
CA LEU A 467 25.74 -12.80 -1.61
C LEU A 467 27.19 -12.29 -1.56
N ALA A 468 28.17 -13.19 -1.50
CA ALA A 468 29.60 -12.88 -1.45
C ALA A 468 30.03 -11.84 -2.51
N PRO A 469 29.59 -11.92 -3.79
CA PRO A 469 29.97 -10.92 -4.80
C PRO A 469 29.55 -9.48 -4.48
N PHE A 470 28.55 -9.30 -3.62
CA PHE A 470 28.00 -7.97 -3.28
C PHE A 470 28.51 -7.44 -1.94
N VAL A 471 29.38 -8.22 -1.29
CA VAL A 471 29.76 -8.04 0.11
C VAL A 471 31.30 -8.06 0.27
N GLU A 472 32.02 -8.48 -0.78
CA GLU A 472 33.48 -8.63 -0.79
C GLU A 472 34.23 -7.40 -1.36
N ASP A 473 33.52 -6.34 -1.74
CA ASP A 473 34.12 -5.13 -2.32
C ASP A 473 34.35 -3.97 -1.33
N GLU A 474 34.48 -4.27 -0.03
CA GLU A 474 35.04 -3.32 0.97
C GLU A 474 36.54 -3.58 1.25
N GLU A 475 37.32 -4.00 0.25
CA GLU A 475 38.73 -3.62 0.22
C GLU A 475 38.85 -2.27 -0.51
N PRO A 476 39.67 -1.31 -0.02
CA PRO A 476 39.82 -0.02 -0.66
C PRO A 476 40.52 -0.24 -2.01
N ARG A 477 39.72 -0.48 -3.05
CA ARG A 477 40.17 -0.35 -4.43
C ARG A 477 40.57 1.11 -4.58
N HIS A 478 41.89 1.33 -4.63
CA HIS A 478 42.54 2.61 -4.86
C HIS A 478 41.66 3.53 -5.72
N THR A 479 40.99 4.48 -5.08
CA THR A 479 40.41 5.64 -5.74
C THR A 479 41.57 6.49 -6.22
N SER A 480 42.09 6.18 -7.41
CA SER A 480 42.90 7.10 -8.16
C SER A 480 41.97 8.14 -8.80
N PHE A 481 41.56 9.14 -8.03
CA PHE A 481 41.01 10.41 -8.52
C PHE A 481 41.54 11.56 -7.65
N PHE A 482 42.63 12.15 -8.15
CA PHE A 482 43.19 13.49 -7.89
C PHE A 482 43.09 14.10 -6.48
N ILE A 483 44.18 13.95 -5.72
CA ILE A 483 44.66 15.04 -4.86
C ILE A 483 45.35 16.02 -5.79
N ALA A 484 44.77 17.20 -5.99
CA ALA A 484 45.56 18.34 -6.44
C ALA A 484 46.45 18.73 -5.25
N GLU A 485 47.76 18.46 -5.37
CA GLU A 485 48.75 19.17 -4.59
C GLU A 485 48.59 20.66 -4.90
N ASP A 486 48.34 21.45 -3.86
CA ASP A 486 48.50 22.90 -3.89
C ASP A 486 49.98 23.18 -3.58
N PRO A 487 50.81 23.61 -4.55
CA PRO A 487 52.13 24.10 -4.25
C PRO A 487 52.00 25.60 -3.98
N GLU A 488 52.20 25.96 -2.71
CA GLU A 488 52.15 27.30 -2.11
C GLU A 488 50.87 27.61 -1.30
N LEU A 489 50.80 27.06 -0.08
CA LEU A 489 50.47 27.81 1.15
C LEU A 489 50.83 27.03 2.42
#